data_AF-A0A9E2GT85-F1
#
_entry.id   AF-A0A9E2GT85-F1
#
_cell.length_a   1.000
_cell.length_b   1.000
_cell.length_c   1.000
_cell.angle_alpha   90.00
_cell.angle_beta   90.00
_cell.angle_gamma   90.00
#
_symmetry.space_group_name_H-M   'P 1'
#
loop_
_entity.id
_entity.type
_entity.pdbx_description
1 polymer ?
#
loop_
_entity_poly.entity_id
_entity_poly.type
_entity_poly.pdbx_seq_one_letter_code
_entity_poly.pdbx_strand_id
1 'polypeptide(L)'
;MTLTSLFFALSILTAPNPQAAEEISEYDGPMEIVTPPAMPSSTCGAPVAPGCGRTATVQFCRLQPCPANFPCYRNAQTAPVPPEFALMPAPPRIYKNPRIERPFGVNFNYAGPALFGVSLTHFITPTLQLEAGIGPITRFFGGTYHFGGEQARKLWTPYAGLSVVDFINGIDDGDNPMFAVYVPFGVQYSGRGGMTFSIEGAWAHISGTDGESIDVPWFGIKIGYRF
;
A
#
# COMPACT_ATOMS: atom_id res chain seq x y z
N MET A 1 -15.56 27.72 -20.48
CA MET A 1 -14.78 27.50 -19.24
C MET A 1 -15.03 28.67 -18.30
N THR A 2 -15.54 28.41 -17.10
CA THR A 2 -15.77 29.44 -16.08
C THR A 2 -14.53 29.60 -15.21
N LEU A 3 -14.23 30.83 -14.75
CA LEU A 3 -13.03 31.14 -13.96
C LEU A 3 -12.88 30.26 -12.70
N THR A 4 -13.99 29.72 -12.19
CA THR A 4 -14.01 28.84 -11.00
C THR A 4 -13.32 27.50 -11.22
N SER A 5 -13.31 26.96 -12.44
CA SER A 5 -12.60 25.71 -12.76
C SER A 5 -11.07 25.87 -12.68
N LEU A 6 -10.56 27.07 -13.00
CA LEU A 6 -9.14 27.39 -13.00
C LEU A 6 -8.58 27.48 -11.57
N PHE A 7 -9.36 28.03 -10.63
CA PHE A 7 -8.96 28.15 -9.23
C PHE A 7 -8.85 26.80 -8.51
N PHE A 8 -9.71 25.84 -8.85
CA PHE A 8 -9.65 24.50 -8.25
C PHE A 8 -8.40 23.74 -8.74
N ALA A 9 -8.09 23.80 -10.04
CA ALA A 9 -6.87 23.22 -10.61
C ALA A 9 -5.60 23.89 -10.03
N LEU A 10 -5.59 25.22 -9.85
CA LEU A 10 -4.45 25.94 -9.28
C LEU A 10 -4.24 25.61 -7.79
N SER A 11 -5.31 25.38 -7.03
CA SER A 11 -5.21 25.01 -5.61
C SER A 11 -4.57 23.64 -5.37
N ILE A 12 -4.68 22.71 -6.33
CA ILE A 12 -4.00 21.40 -6.28
C ILE A 12 -2.50 21.54 -6.59
N LEU A 13 -2.13 22.47 -7.48
CA LEU A 13 -0.73 22.79 -7.79
C LEU A 13 -0.02 23.56 -6.68
N THR A 14 -0.75 24.35 -5.88
CA THR A 14 -0.18 25.10 -4.74
C THR A 14 -0.39 24.42 -3.39
N ALA A 15 -0.96 23.21 -3.36
CA ALA A 15 -1.03 22.44 -2.13
C ALA A 15 0.42 22.20 -1.64
N PRO A 16 0.75 22.57 -0.39
CA PRO A 16 2.10 22.42 0.13
C PRO A 16 2.53 20.97 -0.05
N ASN A 17 3.67 20.78 -0.70
CA ASN A 17 4.27 19.47 -0.94
C ASN A 17 4.26 18.69 0.39
N PRO A 18 3.50 17.58 0.53
CA PRO A 18 3.40 16.84 1.80
C PRO A 18 4.72 16.13 2.17
N GLN A 19 5.82 16.42 1.47
CA GLN A 19 7.15 15.87 1.71
C GLN A 19 8.01 16.67 2.70
N ALA A 20 7.49 17.71 3.36
CA ALA A 20 8.19 18.32 4.49
C ALA A 20 8.02 17.55 5.82
N ALA A 21 7.60 16.28 5.76
CA ALA A 21 7.72 15.36 6.89
C ALA A 21 9.09 14.71 6.80
N GLU A 22 10.01 15.17 7.66
CA GLU A 22 11.31 14.59 8.01
C GLU A 22 11.86 13.58 6.99
N GLU A 23 12.67 14.09 6.07
CA GLU A 23 13.73 13.30 5.44
C GLU A 23 14.68 12.84 6.57
N ILE A 24 14.30 11.76 7.26
CA ILE A 24 15.21 11.03 8.13
C ILE A 24 16.31 10.57 7.19
N SER A 25 17.49 11.20 7.28
CA SER A 25 18.63 10.94 6.41
C SER A 25 18.79 9.44 6.23
N GLU A 26 18.60 9.00 4.99
CA GLU A 26 18.77 7.64 4.54
C GLU A 26 20.24 7.26 4.76
N TYR A 27 20.55 6.72 5.95
CA TYR A 27 21.87 6.17 6.23
C TYR A 27 21.93 4.81 5.55
N ASP A 28 22.21 4.81 4.24
CA ASP A 28 22.72 3.68 3.46
C ASP A 28 24.16 3.37 3.91
N GLY A 29 24.33 3.07 5.19
CA GLY A 29 25.56 2.49 5.70
C GLY A 29 25.75 1.11 5.08
N PRO A 30 27.01 0.68 4.84
CA PRO A 30 27.27 -0.69 4.40
C PRO A 30 26.60 -1.66 5.38
N MET A 31 25.78 -2.57 4.86
CA MET A 31 25.23 -3.67 5.66
C MET A 31 26.41 -4.52 6.15
N GLU A 32 26.84 -4.26 7.38
CA GLU A 32 27.79 -5.11 8.06
C GLU A 32 27.07 -6.44 8.33
N ILE A 33 27.50 -7.48 7.62
CA ILE A 33 27.04 -8.85 7.85
C ILE A 33 27.61 -9.25 9.22
N VAL A 34 26.86 -8.97 10.28
CA VAL A 34 27.18 -9.46 11.62
C VAL A 34 27.02 -10.98 11.56
N THR A 35 28.15 -11.65 11.41
CA THR A 35 28.20 -13.11 11.53
C THR A 35 27.84 -13.43 12.97
N PRO A 36 26.81 -14.25 13.24
CA PRO A 36 26.43 -14.57 14.61
C PRO A 36 27.66 -15.14 15.33
N PRO A 37 27.97 -14.69 16.56
CA PRO A 37 29.10 -15.21 17.31
C PRO A 37 28.92 -16.73 17.42
N ALA A 38 29.99 -17.46 17.12
CA ALA A 38 30.04 -18.90 17.26
C ALA A 38 29.54 -19.27 18.65
N MET A 39 28.42 -20.01 18.71
CA MET A 39 27.89 -20.44 20.01
C MET A 39 28.97 -21.24 20.72
N PRO A 40 29.31 -20.90 21.98
CA PRO A 40 30.24 -21.71 22.74
C PRO A 40 29.65 -23.11 22.85
N SER A 41 30.37 -24.08 22.28
CA SER A 41 30.06 -25.49 22.44
C SER A 41 30.07 -25.80 23.93
N SER A 42 28.89 -25.87 24.54
CA SER A 42 28.74 -26.28 25.92
C SER A 42 29.07 -27.77 26.01
N THR A 43 30.36 -28.08 26.18
CA THR A 43 30.80 -29.38 26.67
C THR A 43 30.38 -29.49 28.13
N CYS A 44 29.10 -29.76 28.37
CA CYS A 44 28.63 -30.28 29.64
C CYS A 44 29.07 -31.75 29.73
N GLY A 45 30.31 -31.95 30.17
CA GLY A 45 30.76 -33.24 30.68
C GLY A 45 30.12 -33.48 32.04
N ALA A 46 28.96 -34.14 32.07
CA ALA A 46 28.42 -34.74 33.27
C ALA A 46 28.28 -36.26 33.04
N PRO A 47 28.74 -37.10 33.98
CA PRO A 47 28.62 -38.54 33.85
C PRO A 47 27.14 -38.95 33.86
N VAL A 48 26.78 -39.74 32.84
CA VAL A 48 25.45 -40.31 32.65
C VAL A 48 25.13 -41.25 33.82
N ALA A 49 24.19 -40.84 34.68
CA ALA A 49 23.49 -41.77 35.55
C ALA A 49 22.37 -42.44 34.74
N PRO A 50 22.30 -43.78 34.67
CA PRO A 50 21.29 -44.47 33.88
C PRO A 50 19.96 -44.49 34.66
N GLY A 51 18.96 -43.77 34.16
CA GLY A 51 17.58 -43.91 34.64
C GLY A 51 16.87 -42.59 34.92
N CYS A 52 16.55 -41.84 33.86
CA CYS A 52 15.46 -40.86 33.92
C CYS A 52 14.86 -40.70 32.53
N GLY A 53 14.02 -41.66 32.13
CA GLY A 53 12.97 -41.37 31.15
C GLY A 53 11.97 -40.43 31.81
N ARG A 54 12.03 -39.14 31.47
CA ARG A 54 10.99 -38.18 31.84
C ARG A 54 10.46 -37.50 30.60
N THR A 55 9.30 -37.99 30.19
CA THR A 55 8.29 -37.29 29.42
C THR A 55 8.11 -35.89 30.03
N ALA A 56 8.42 -34.85 29.25
CA ALA A 56 8.20 -33.46 29.66
C ALA A 56 6.69 -33.18 29.65
N THR A 57 6.00 -33.54 30.71
CA THR A 57 4.66 -33.01 30.99
C THR A 57 4.82 -31.55 31.38
N VAL A 58 4.37 -30.65 30.50
CA VAL A 58 4.20 -29.23 30.79
C VAL A 58 3.17 -29.12 31.91
N GLN A 59 3.67 -28.98 33.14
CA GLN A 59 2.85 -28.83 34.32
C GLN A 59 2.40 -27.36 34.37
N PHE A 60 1.19 -27.09 33.87
CA PHE A 60 0.55 -25.80 34.11
C PHE A 60 0.32 -25.64 35.61
N CYS A 61 1.11 -24.77 36.24
CA CYS A 61 0.82 -24.31 37.59
C CYS A 61 -0.53 -23.59 37.56
N ARG A 62 -1.59 -24.28 37.99
CA ARG A 62 -2.86 -23.64 38.35
C ARG A 62 -2.54 -22.56 39.38
N LEU A 63 -2.91 -21.32 39.06
CA LEU A 63 -2.96 -20.20 39.99
C LEU A 63 -3.93 -20.55 41.12
N GLN A 64 -3.44 -21.20 42.17
CA GLN A 64 -4.17 -21.25 43.44
C GLN A 64 -4.07 -19.87 44.09
N PRO A 65 -5.19 -19.31 44.59
CA PRO A 65 -5.15 -18.07 45.35
C PRO A 65 -4.35 -18.32 46.64
N CYS A 66 -3.23 -17.62 46.77
CA CYS A 66 -2.41 -17.71 47.98
C CYS A 66 -3.21 -17.20 49.19
N PRO A 67 -3.23 -17.92 50.32
CA PRO A 67 -3.81 -17.43 51.56
C PRO A 67 -3.03 -16.20 52.05
N ALA A 68 -3.77 -15.21 52.55
CA ALA A 68 -3.36 -13.82 52.78
C ALA A 68 -2.22 -13.56 53.80
N ASN A 69 -1.53 -14.59 54.30
CA ASN A 69 -0.60 -14.47 55.43
C ASN A 69 0.81 -15.02 55.18
N PHE A 70 1.22 -15.23 53.92
CA PHE A 70 2.60 -15.56 53.61
C PHE A 70 3.44 -14.31 53.29
N PRO A 71 4.57 -14.08 53.98
CA PRO A 71 5.50 -13.00 53.68
C PRO A 71 6.36 -13.37 52.46
N CYS A 72 5.73 -13.48 51.28
CA CYS A 72 6.43 -13.66 50.01
C CYS A 72 6.89 -12.34 49.38
N TYR A 73 6.51 -11.19 49.96
CA TYR A 73 7.09 -9.89 49.63
C TYR A 73 8.34 -9.63 50.48
N ARG A 74 9.31 -10.56 50.46
CA ARG A 74 10.69 -10.15 50.74
C ARG A 74 11.14 -9.39 49.51
N ASN A 75 11.35 -8.09 49.67
CA ASN A 75 11.99 -7.20 48.71
C ASN A 75 12.90 -7.99 47.79
N ALA A 76 12.45 -8.22 46.55
CA ALA A 76 13.34 -8.62 45.50
C ALA A 76 14.35 -7.47 45.42
N GLN A 77 15.52 -7.67 46.03
CA GLN A 77 16.68 -6.84 45.77
C GLN A 77 16.76 -6.78 44.26
N THR A 78 16.45 -5.61 43.71
CA THR A 78 16.73 -5.26 42.33
C THR A 78 18.21 -5.48 42.15
N ALA A 79 18.57 -6.69 41.71
CA ALA A 79 19.89 -6.97 41.22
C ALA A 79 20.17 -5.85 40.20
N PRO A 80 21.34 -5.18 40.29
CA PRO A 80 21.70 -4.15 39.34
C PRO A 80 21.56 -4.78 37.95
N VAL A 81 20.59 -4.29 37.18
CA VAL A 81 20.40 -4.71 35.80
C VAL A 81 21.74 -4.43 35.13
N PRO A 82 22.42 -5.45 34.57
CA PRO A 82 23.73 -5.26 33.98
C PRO A 82 23.63 -4.10 32.97
N PRO A 83 24.58 -3.13 32.99
CA PRO A 83 24.52 -1.91 32.18
C PRO A 83 24.68 -2.15 30.66
N GLU A 84 24.47 -3.37 30.19
CA GLU A 84 24.87 -3.84 28.87
C GLU A 84 23.77 -4.64 28.16
N PHE A 85 22.50 -4.34 28.45
CA PHE A 85 21.50 -4.39 27.38
C PHE A 85 21.66 -3.11 26.55
N ALA A 86 22.81 -3.01 25.88
CA ALA A 86 23.01 -2.04 24.82
C ALA A 86 21.79 -2.16 23.90
N LEU A 87 21.12 -1.02 23.69
CA LEU A 87 20.00 -0.86 22.78
C LEU A 87 20.46 -1.30 21.40
N MET A 88 20.39 -2.60 21.10
CA MET A 88 20.59 -3.08 19.75
C MET A 88 19.53 -2.38 18.91
N PRO A 89 19.92 -1.59 17.90
CA PRO A 89 18.96 -0.94 17.03
C PRO A 89 18.06 -2.04 16.49
N ALA A 90 16.74 -1.84 16.59
CA ALA A 90 15.79 -2.80 16.07
C ALA A 90 16.18 -3.14 14.63
N PRO A 91 16.18 -4.43 14.24
CA PRO A 91 16.63 -4.82 12.91
C PRO A 91 15.87 -4.01 11.85
N PRO A 92 16.56 -3.54 10.80
CA PRO A 92 15.94 -2.70 9.79
C PRO A 92 14.73 -3.42 9.21
N ARG A 93 13.57 -2.77 9.27
CA ARG A 93 12.34 -3.32 8.68
C ARG A 93 12.49 -3.26 7.16
N ILE A 94 12.73 -4.41 6.54
CA ILE A 94 12.72 -4.55 5.09
C ILE A 94 11.27 -4.41 4.63
N TYR A 95 10.90 -3.22 4.18
CA TYR A 95 9.59 -2.98 3.60
C TYR A 95 9.58 -3.50 2.16
N LYS A 96 8.66 -4.44 1.87
CA LYS A 96 8.36 -4.82 0.50
C LYS A 96 7.46 -3.77 -0.15
N ASN A 97 7.60 -3.59 -1.46
CA ASN A 97 6.77 -2.65 -2.21
C ASN A 97 5.35 -3.23 -2.33
N PRO A 98 4.32 -2.51 -1.85
CA PRO A 98 2.94 -3.03 -1.85
C PRO A 98 2.42 -3.31 -3.27
N ARG A 99 2.97 -2.65 -4.30
CA ARG A 99 2.59 -2.84 -5.71
C ARG A 99 3.14 -4.14 -6.31
N ILE A 100 4.26 -4.64 -5.79
CA ILE A 100 4.83 -5.94 -6.19
C ILE A 100 4.19 -7.06 -5.39
N GLU A 101 3.98 -6.83 -4.09
CA GLU A 101 3.41 -7.83 -3.20
C GLU A 101 1.95 -8.15 -3.56
N ARG A 102 1.19 -7.14 -4.00
CA ARG A 102 -0.23 -7.25 -4.34
C ARG A 102 -0.52 -6.55 -5.66
N PRO A 103 -0.11 -7.17 -6.78
CA PRO A 103 -0.15 -6.51 -8.08
C PRO A 103 -1.57 -6.39 -8.63
N PHE A 104 -2.51 -7.24 -8.19
CA PHE A 104 -3.89 -7.24 -8.66
C PHE A 104 -4.80 -6.46 -7.72
N GLY A 105 -5.74 -5.70 -8.27
CA GLY A 105 -6.73 -4.97 -7.46
C GLY A 105 -8.07 -4.79 -8.14
N VAL A 106 -9.10 -4.66 -7.30
CA VAL A 106 -10.45 -4.29 -7.71
C VAL A 106 -10.78 -2.94 -7.10
N ASN A 107 -11.22 -2.00 -7.93
CA ASN A 107 -11.61 -0.66 -7.49
C ASN A 107 -13.06 -0.39 -7.87
N PHE A 108 -13.74 0.35 -7.00
CA PHE A 108 -14.95 1.07 -7.32
C PHE A 108 -14.58 2.49 -7.75
N ASN A 109 -15.06 2.90 -8.90
CA ASN A 109 -14.85 4.22 -9.48
C ASN A 109 -16.10 5.06 -9.25
N TYR A 110 -15.91 6.23 -8.65
CA TYR A 110 -16.89 7.29 -8.52
C TYR A 110 -16.40 8.46 -9.37
N ALA A 111 -17.08 8.71 -10.48
CA ALA A 111 -16.58 9.53 -11.59
C ALA A 111 -15.28 8.95 -12.22
N GLY A 112 -14.61 9.74 -13.06
CA GLY A 112 -13.49 9.28 -13.88
C GLY A 112 -13.92 8.63 -15.21
N PRO A 113 -13.18 7.63 -15.73
CA PRO A 113 -13.48 7.01 -17.03
C PRO A 113 -14.77 6.16 -17.02
N ALA A 114 -15.29 5.85 -15.84
CA ALA A 114 -16.62 5.29 -15.65
C ALA A 114 -17.31 6.03 -14.49
N LEU A 115 -18.42 6.72 -14.78
CA LEU A 115 -19.14 7.58 -13.82
C LEU A 115 -19.50 6.87 -12.50
N PHE A 116 -19.85 5.59 -12.60
CA PHE A 116 -20.03 4.66 -11.48
C PHE A 116 -19.62 3.30 -12.01
N GLY A 117 -18.58 2.68 -11.48
CA GLY A 117 -18.13 1.44 -12.10
C GLY A 117 -17.20 0.63 -11.24
N VAL A 118 -16.87 -0.54 -11.75
CA VAL A 118 -15.82 -1.39 -11.18
C VAL A 118 -14.69 -1.49 -12.18
N SER A 119 -13.45 -1.42 -11.69
CA SER A 119 -12.27 -1.67 -12.50
C SER A 119 -11.35 -2.71 -11.87
N LEU A 120 -10.72 -3.48 -12.75
CA LEU A 120 -9.62 -4.37 -12.44
C LEU A 120 -8.33 -3.65 -12.76
N THR A 121 -7.35 -3.81 -11.88
CA THR A 121 -6.04 -3.19 -12.01
C THR A 121 -4.94 -4.21 -11.83
N HIS A 122 -3.85 -4.06 -12.60
CA HIS A 122 -2.70 -4.94 -12.51
C HIS A 122 -1.39 -4.16 -12.66
N PHE A 123 -0.49 -4.24 -11.68
CA PHE A 123 0.87 -3.70 -11.79
C PHE A 123 1.76 -4.68 -12.55
N ILE A 124 2.24 -4.26 -13.71
CA ILE A 124 3.29 -4.98 -14.45
C ILE A 124 4.63 -4.72 -13.78
N THR A 125 4.88 -3.46 -13.41
CA THR A 125 6.03 -3.01 -12.63
C THR A 125 5.53 -2.11 -11.52
N PRO A 126 6.34 -1.76 -10.49
CA PRO A 126 5.91 -0.80 -9.47
C PRO A 126 5.51 0.58 -10.00
N THR A 127 5.90 0.89 -11.24
CA THR A 127 5.65 2.16 -11.91
C THR A 127 4.54 2.07 -12.94
N LEU A 128 4.30 0.92 -13.57
CA LEU A 128 3.32 0.76 -14.65
C LEU A 128 2.16 -0.12 -14.21
N GLN A 129 0.96 0.45 -14.25
CA GLN A 129 -0.29 -0.23 -13.93
C GLN A 129 -1.19 -0.25 -15.16
N LEU A 130 -1.81 -1.40 -15.44
CA LEU A 130 -2.92 -1.50 -16.37
C LEU A 130 -4.25 -1.42 -15.63
N GLU A 131 -5.26 -0.84 -16.28
CA GLU A 131 -6.61 -0.73 -15.75
C GLU A 131 -7.64 -1.06 -16.84
N ALA A 132 -8.63 -1.88 -16.49
CA ALA A 132 -9.78 -2.17 -17.32
C ALA A 132 -11.04 -2.10 -16.46
N GLY A 133 -12.12 -1.50 -16.94
CA GLY A 133 -13.32 -1.39 -16.13
C GLY A 133 -14.59 -1.23 -16.93
N ILE A 134 -15.70 -1.35 -16.21
CA ILE A 134 -17.05 -1.21 -16.74
C ILE A 134 -17.92 -0.42 -15.77
N GLY A 135 -18.76 0.43 -16.32
CA GLY A 135 -19.85 1.14 -15.65
C GLY A 135 -21.15 1.03 -16.46
N PRO A 136 -22.26 1.60 -15.97
CA PRO A 136 -23.57 1.48 -16.61
C PRO A 136 -23.62 1.91 -18.08
N ILE A 137 -22.80 2.88 -18.47
CA ILE A 137 -22.82 3.49 -19.80
C ILE A 137 -21.43 3.49 -20.48
N THR A 138 -20.41 2.91 -19.86
CA THR A 138 -19.03 2.99 -20.35
C THR A 138 -18.26 1.72 -20.03
N ARG A 139 -17.39 1.29 -20.93
CA ARG A 139 -16.28 0.37 -20.65
C ARG A 139 -14.98 1.04 -21.03
N PHE A 140 -13.88 0.71 -20.35
CA PHE A 140 -12.60 1.37 -20.62
C PHE A 140 -11.42 0.44 -20.41
N PHE A 141 -10.32 0.78 -21.08
CA PHE A 141 -9.03 0.12 -20.95
C PHE A 141 -7.91 1.17 -21.04
N GLY A 142 -6.89 1.06 -20.20
CA GLY A 142 -5.80 2.01 -20.19
C GLY A 142 -4.62 1.60 -19.32
N GLY A 143 -3.66 2.50 -19.24
CA GLY A 143 -2.47 2.36 -18.40
C GLY A 143 -2.15 3.65 -17.64
N THR A 144 -1.61 3.49 -16.43
CA THR A 144 -1.14 4.58 -15.57
C THR A 144 0.32 4.37 -15.21
N TYR A 145 1.07 5.46 -15.23
CA TYR A 145 2.46 5.55 -14.78
C TYR A 145 2.54 6.27 -13.43
N HIS A 146 3.16 5.63 -12.44
CA HIS A 146 3.30 6.08 -11.07
C HIS A 146 4.71 6.64 -10.80
N PHE A 147 4.79 7.93 -10.51
CA PHE A 147 6.06 8.61 -10.24
C PHE A 147 6.61 8.22 -8.86
N GLY A 148 7.80 7.62 -8.86
CA GLY A 148 8.42 7.07 -7.65
C GLY A 148 7.73 5.80 -7.12
N GLY A 149 7.03 5.07 -8.00
CA GLY A 149 6.37 3.82 -7.65
C GLY A 149 7.29 2.71 -7.15
N GLU A 150 8.60 2.77 -7.49
CA GLU A 150 9.63 1.81 -7.09
C GLU A 150 9.96 1.85 -5.59
N GLN A 151 9.78 3.01 -4.96
CA GLN A 151 10.13 3.22 -3.54
C GLN A 151 9.16 2.44 -2.62
N ALA A 152 9.65 1.38 -1.98
CA ALA A 152 8.83 0.50 -1.13
C ALA A 152 8.21 1.19 0.11
N ARG A 153 8.78 2.32 0.53
CA ARG A 153 8.25 3.15 1.63
C ARG A 153 7.15 4.12 1.17
N LYS A 154 7.08 4.42 -0.13
CA LYS A 154 6.18 5.44 -0.68
C LYS A 154 4.79 4.86 -0.99
N LEU A 155 3.86 5.13 -0.08
CA LEU A 155 2.46 4.69 -0.21
C LEU A 155 1.66 5.60 -1.15
N TRP A 156 1.91 6.91 -1.10
CA TRP A 156 1.29 7.91 -1.96
C TRP A 156 2.15 8.19 -3.19
N THR A 157 1.64 7.94 -4.38
CA THR A 157 2.34 8.20 -5.64
C THR A 157 1.49 9.08 -6.54
N PRO A 158 2.03 10.21 -7.03
CA PRO A 158 1.43 10.89 -8.16
C PRO A 158 1.48 9.96 -9.38
N TYR A 159 0.49 10.08 -10.26
CA TYR A 159 0.43 9.32 -11.50
C TYR A 159 -0.16 10.13 -12.65
N ALA A 160 0.17 9.70 -13.86
CA ALA A 160 -0.46 10.13 -15.10
C ALA A 160 -0.78 8.90 -15.96
N GLY A 161 -1.78 8.96 -16.81
CA GLY A 161 -2.16 7.81 -17.62
C GLY A 161 -2.84 8.16 -18.93
N LEU A 162 -3.23 7.11 -19.64
CA LEU A 162 -3.99 7.17 -20.87
C LEU A 162 -4.97 5.99 -20.91
N SER A 163 -6.23 6.28 -21.15
CA SER A 163 -7.29 5.29 -21.28
C SER A 163 -8.15 5.59 -22.50
N VAL A 164 -8.62 4.53 -23.14
CA VAL A 164 -9.69 4.59 -24.15
C VAL A 164 -10.98 4.19 -23.47
N VAL A 165 -12.01 5.01 -23.64
CA VAL A 165 -13.36 4.81 -23.11
C VAL A 165 -14.29 4.57 -24.29
N ASP A 166 -15.11 3.54 -24.18
CA ASP A 166 -16.15 3.19 -25.14
C ASP A 166 -17.51 3.30 -24.44
N PHE A 167 -18.42 4.08 -25.02
CA PHE A 167 -19.74 4.29 -24.44
C PHE A 167 -20.67 3.16 -24.88
N ILE A 168 -21.21 2.46 -23.89
CA ILE A 168 -22.18 1.38 -24.10
C ILE A 168 -23.49 2.05 -24.51
N ASN A 169 -23.72 2.19 -25.81
CA ASN A 169 -25.01 2.61 -26.35
C ASN A 169 -26.03 1.50 -26.05
N GLY A 170 -26.82 1.73 -25.00
CA GLY A 170 -27.91 0.85 -24.63
C GLY A 170 -29.03 0.98 -25.65
N ILE A 171 -29.09 0.02 -26.57
CA ILE A 171 -30.27 -0.32 -27.37
C ILE A 171 -30.58 0.70 -28.49
N ASP A 172 -30.44 0.21 -29.72
CA ASP A 172 -31.00 0.68 -31.00
C ASP A 172 -30.34 1.85 -31.78
N ASP A 173 -29.93 1.45 -33.00
CA ASP A 173 -30.09 2.15 -34.30
C ASP A 173 -29.02 3.10 -34.87
N GLY A 174 -27.75 3.00 -34.45
CA GLY A 174 -26.68 3.67 -35.21
C GLY A 174 -25.31 3.04 -35.05
N ASP A 175 -24.75 2.54 -36.16
CA ASP A 175 -23.46 1.83 -36.31
C ASP A 175 -22.19 2.59 -35.87
N ASN A 176 -22.30 3.71 -35.16
CA ASN A 176 -21.17 4.56 -34.81
C ASN A 176 -20.87 4.48 -33.30
N PRO A 177 -19.91 3.64 -32.88
CA PRO A 177 -19.46 3.61 -31.50
C PRO A 177 -18.85 4.96 -31.11
N MET A 178 -19.31 5.51 -29.99
CA MET A 178 -18.74 6.72 -29.42
C MET A 178 -17.54 6.33 -28.56
N PHE A 179 -16.36 6.86 -28.91
CA PHE A 179 -15.14 6.66 -28.16
C PHE A 179 -14.65 7.97 -27.55
N ALA A 180 -13.99 7.87 -26.40
CA ALA A 180 -13.26 8.97 -25.80
C ALA A 180 -11.85 8.56 -25.42
N VAL A 181 -10.93 9.52 -25.57
CA VAL A 181 -9.58 9.43 -25.01
C VAL A 181 -9.59 10.15 -23.67
N TYR A 182 -9.14 9.46 -22.63
CA TYR A 182 -9.16 9.94 -21.26
C TYR A 182 -7.73 9.96 -20.70
N VAL A 183 -7.27 11.14 -20.31
CA VAL A 183 -5.90 11.37 -19.80
C VAL A 183 -5.98 11.75 -18.31
N PRO A 184 -5.90 10.77 -17.39
CA PRO A 184 -5.92 11.05 -15.96
C PRO A 184 -4.57 11.53 -15.44
N PHE A 185 -4.62 12.42 -14.46
CA PHE A 185 -3.51 12.82 -13.62
C PHE A 185 -4.00 12.95 -12.17
N GLY A 186 -3.27 12.36 -11.23
CA GLY A 186 -3.77 12.27 -9.86
C GLY A 186 -2.75 11.77 -8.87
N VAL A 187 -3.24 11.42 -7.67
CA VAL A 187 -2.45 10.81 -6.62
C VAL A 187 -3.16 9.56 -6.12
N GLN A 188 -2.41 8.47 -5.99
CA GLN A 188 -2.90 7.20 -5.47
C GLN A 188 -2.17 6.79 -4.20
N TYR A 189 -2.94 6.44 -3.18
CA TYR A 189 -2.52 5.70 -2.00
C TYR A 189 -2.60 4.19 -2.25
N SER A 190 -1.50 3.48 -1.99
CA SER A 190 -1.42 2.01 -2.02
C SER A 190 -0.99 1.52 -0.65
N GLY A 191 -1.96 1.19 0.21
CA GLY A 191 -1.70 0.74 1.57
C GLY A 191 -1.12 -0.67 1.63
N ARG A 192 -0.25 -0.94 2.60
CA ARG A 192 0.33 -2.28 2.84
C ARG A 192 -0.73 -3.34 3.19
N GLY A 193 -1.87 -2.90 3.72
CA GLY A 193 -3.03 -3.75 3.98
C GLY A 193 -3.86 -4.07 2.73
N GLY A 194 -3.47 -3.62 1.54
CA GLY A 194 -4.19 -3.87 0.29
C GLY A 194 -5.20 -2.78 -0.08
N MET A 195 -5.65 -1.97 0.88
CA MET A 195 -6.55 -0.86 0.61
C MET A 195 -5.90 0.16 -0.33
N THR A 196 -6.67 0.63 -1.31
CA THR A 196 -6.26 1.66 -2.27
C THR A 196 -7.27 2.79 -2.32
N PHE A 197 -6.74 3.98 -2.55
CA PHE A 197 -7.53 5.21 -2.70
C PHE A 197 -6.85 6.11 -3.72
N SER A 198 -7.59 6.70 -4.65
CA SER A 198 -7.04 7.72 -5.55
C SER A 198 -8.03 8.84 -5.81
N ILE A 199 -7.47 10.02 -6.05
CA ILE A 199 -8.18 11.20 -6.56
C ILE A 199 -7.45 11.61 -7.84
N GLU A 200 -8.20 11.83 -8.90
CA GLU A 200 -7.69 12.26 -10.20
C GLU A 200 -8.48 13.44 -10.77
N GLY A 201 -7.76 14.35 -11.42
CA GLY A 201 -8.30 15.19 -12.48
C GLY A 201 -8.00 14.54 -13.82
N ALA A 202 -8.75 14.88 -14.86
CA ALA A 202 -8.51 14.35 -16.18
C ALA A 202 -8.93 15.33 -17.26
N TRP A 203 -8.34 15.12 -18.44
CA TRP A 203 -8.83 15.69 -19.69
C TRP A 203 -9.46 14.56 -20.50
N ALA A 204 -10.72 14.76 -20.91
CA ALA A 204 -11.47 13.82 -21.73
C ALA A 204 -11.75 14.44 -23.09
N HIS A 205 -11.31 13.78 -24.15
CA HIS A 205 -11.62 14.12 -25.53
C HIS A 205 -12.64 13.12 -26.05
N ILE A 206 -13.87 13.59 -26.29
CA ILE A 206 -14.97 12.76 -26.76
C ILE A 206 -15.15 13.01 -28.25
N SER A 207 -15.02 11.96 -29.07
CA SER A 207 -15.31 12.01 -30.50
C SER A 207 -16.77 11.65 -30.74
N GLY A 208 -17.56 12.63 -31.17
CA GLY A 208 -18.96 12.45 -31.53
C GLY A 208 -19.12 11.86 -32.93
N THR A 209 -20.33 11.38 -33.20
CA THR A 209 -20.69 10.71 -34.45
C THR A 209 -20.62 11.62 -35.67
N ASP A 210 -20.87 12.92 -35.50
CA ASP A 210 -20.94 13.90 -36.58
C ASP A 210 -19.57 14.52 -36.92
N GLY A 211 -18.48 13.94 -36.38
CA GLY A 211 -17.12 14.48 -36.51
C GLY A 211 -16.83 15.66 -35.57
N GLU A 212 -17.80 16.07 -34.76
CA GLU A 212 -17.60 17.02 -33.68
C GLU A 212 -16.82 16.36 -32.54
N SER A 213 -15.93 17.13 -31.90
CA SER A 213 -15.21 16.67 -30.72
C SER A 213 -15.37 17.66 -29.58
N ILE A 214 -15.44 17.13 -28.36
CA ILE A 214 -15.63 17.92 -27.15
C ILE A 214 -14.53 17.57 -26.16
N ASP A 215 -13.83 18.62 -25.72
CA ASP A 215 -12.83 18.54 -24.65
C ASP A 215 -13.44 18.97 -23.32
N VAL A 216 -13.49 18.06 -22.36
CA VAL A 216 -14.11 18.30 -21.06
C VAL A 216 -13.11 18.04 -19.94
N PRO A 217 -12.88 19.00 -19.02
CA PRO A 217 -12.18 18.70 -17.78
C PRO A 217 -13.05 17.79 -16.92
N TRP A 218 -12.47 16.72 -16.40
CA TRP A 218 -13.17 15.72 -15.61
C TRP A 218 -12.45 15.44 -14.30
N PHE A 219 -13.11 14.75 -13.38
CA PHE A 219 -12.52 14.31 -12.12
C PHE A 219 -12.99 12.91 -11.77
N GLY A 220 -12.22 12.22 -10.93
CA GLY A 220 -12.51 10.85 -10.52
C GLY A 220 -12.00 10.57 -9.12
N ILE A 221 -12.70 9.70 -8.41
CA ILE A 221 -12.30 9.13 -7.13
C ILE A 221 -12.37 7.61 -7.27
N LYS A 222 -11.32 6.90 -6.86
CA LYS A 222 -11.29 5.44 -6.86
C LYS A 222 -11.01 4.93 -5.46
N ILE A 223 -11.77 3.92 -5.04
CA ILE A 223 -11.57 3.23 -3.76
C ILE A 223 -11.55 1.74 -4.05
N GLY A 224 -10.58 1.01 -3.52
CA GLY A 224 -10.49 -0.41 -3.81
C GLY A 224 -9.61 -1.20 -2.88
N TYR A 225 -9.36 -2.44 -3.27
CA TYR A 225 -8.55 -3.38 -2.54
C TYR A 225 -7.67 -4.21 -3.49
N ARG A 226 -6.42 -4.45 -3.08
CA ARG A 226 -5.41 -5.24 -3.78
C ARG A 226 -5.03 -6.49 -3.01
N PHE A 227 -4.79 -7.56 -3.75
CA PHE A 227 -4.42 -8.88 -3.28
C PHE A 227 -3.15 -9.39 -3.95
#